data_AF-A0A372RSH6-F1
#
_entry.id   AF-A0A372RSH6-F1
#
_cell.length_a   1.000
_cell.length_b   1.000
_cell.length_c   1.000
_cell.angle_alpha   90.00
_cell.angle_beta   90.00
_cell.angle_gamma   90.00
#
_symmetry.space_group_name_H-M   'P 1'
#
loop_
_entity.id
_entity.type
_entity.pdbx_description
1 polymer ?
#
loop_
_entity_poly.entity_id
_entity_poly.type
_entity_poly.pdbx_seq_one_letter_code
_entity_poly.pdbx_strand_id
1 'polypeptide(L)'
;MRFNFLLLLLTTLIAVALSHKSQKWKPCQVNIKLKGTNFFWTLNKNNVVLETKSSKSLKLTTVPFCPTRGFVKGSSINRFNGESIQSNGHNKGITLSNTIRNNPNQCWHFRPEGYIHPCNDLHWAWALTAEFGPNFKYIVTLKRTGSSTRQKWVFSKVK
;
A
#
# COMPACT_ATOMS: atom_id res chain seq x y z
N MET A 1 30.20 23.93 41.84
CA MET A 1 29.92 23.46 40.46
C MET A 1 28.59 24.03 40.00
N ARG A 2 28.60 25.16 39.26
CA ARG A 2 27.36 25.76 38.71
C ARG A 2 27.08 25.07 37.38
N PHE A 3 26.49 23.87 37.46
CA PHE A 3 26.09 23.15 36.27
C PHE A 3 25.01 23.94 35.55
N ASN A 4 25.17 23.98 34.23
CA ASN A 4 24.66 24.99 33.33
C ASN A 4 23.15 24.81 33.11
N PHE A 5 22.33 25.20 34.09
CA PHE A 5 20.85 25.10 34.05
C PHE A 5 20.28 25.73 32.77
N LEU A 6 20.89 26.83 32.31
CA LEU A 6 20.52 27.49 31.07
C LEU A 6 20.76 26.58 29.84
N LEU A 7 21.86 25.84 29.82
CA LEU A 7 22.20 24.89 28.76
C LEU A 7 21.27 23.66 28.77
N LEU A 8 20.89 23.19 29.96
CA LEU A 8 19.93 22.10 30.12
C LEU A 8 18.52 22.53 29.65
N LEU A 9 18.12 23.76 29.95
CA LEU A 9 16.87 24.34 29.49
C LEU A 9 16.87 24.53 27.96
N LEU A 10 17.98 25.01 27.38
CA LEU A 10 18.10 25.21 25.94
C LEU A 10 18.02 23.87 25.19
N THR A 11 18.73 22.84 25.67
CA THR A 11 18.75 21.52 25.02
C THR A 11 17.39 20.82 25.10
N THR A 12 16.67 20.94 26.22
CA THR A 12 15.31 20.40 26.37
C THR A 12 14.29 21.14 25.49
N LEU A 13 14.35 22.47 25.41
CA LEU A 13 13.48 23.25 24.51
C LEU A 13 13.74 22.92 23.03
N ILE A 14 15.00 22.76 22.63
CA ILE A 14 15.37 22.35 21.26
C ILE A 14 14.88 20.93 20.98
N ALA A 15 15.03 19.99 21.92
CA ALA A 15 14.53 18.63 21.78
C ALA A 15 12.99 18.57 21.66
N VAL A 16 12.27 19.35 22.47
CA VAL A 16 10.80 19.45 22.42
C VAL A 16 10.35 20.12 21.12
N ALA A 17 11.03 21.17 20.66
CA ALA A 17 10.74 21.85 19.40
C ALA A 17 11.02 20.95 18.18
N LEU A 18 12.10 20.16 18.20
CA LEU A 18 12.41 19.17 17.17
C LEU A 18 11.42 17.99 17.20
N SER A 19 10.98 17.56 18.38
CA SER A 19 9.92 16.57 18.55
C SER A 19 8.58 17.08 17.97
N HIS A 20 8.23 18.35 18.19
CA HIS A 20 7.05 18.98 17.59
C HIS A 20 7.18 19.19 16.07
N LYS A 21 8.39 19.53 15.57
CA LYS A 21 8.68 19.62 14.13
C LYS A 21 8.75 18.26 13.43
N SER A 22 8.94 17.16 14.18
CA SER A 22 8.58 15.81 13.73
C SER A 22 7.05 15.66 13.76
N GLN A 23 6.40 16.55 13.02
CA GLN A 23 4.97 16.64 12.85
C GLN A 23 4.51 15.25 12.39
N LYS A 24 3.85 14.53 13.32
CA LYS A 24 3.29 13.18 13.19
C LYS A 24 3.05 12.84 11.72
N TRP A 25 3.96 12.07 11.11
CA TRP A 25 3.75 11.52 9.78
C TRP A 25 2.59 10.53 9.91
N LYS A 26 1.35 11.04 9.81
CA LYS A 26 0.16 10.20 9.81
C LYS A 26 0.02 9.67 8.38
N PRO A 27 0.20 8.37 8.15
CA PRO A 27 -0.02 7.81 6.83
C PRO A 27 -1.47 8.12 6.42
N CYS A 28 -1.63 8.79 5.28
CA CYS A 28 -2.95 9.14 4.78
C CYS A 28 -3.69 7.88 4.36
N GLN A 29 -4.94 7.74 4.83
CA GLN A 29 -5.83 6.69 4.35
C GLN A 29 -6.29 6.98 2.93
N VAL A 30 -6.25 5.97 2.08
CA VAL A 30 -6.72 6.01 0.70
C VAL A 30 -7.64 4.82 0.42
N ASN A 31 -8.62 5.03 -0.46
CA ASN A 31 -9.27 3.95 -1.18
C ASN A 31 -8.60 3.80 -2.55
N ILE A 32 -8.44 2.55 -3.00
CA ILE A 32 -7.91 2.24 -4.34
C ILE A 32 -9.10 1.89 -5.24
N LYS A 33 -9.17 2.48 -6.43
CA LYS A 33 -10.22 2.23 -7.42
C LYS A 33 -9.68 1.95 -8.81
N LEU A 34 -10.46 1.20 -9.60
CA LEU A 34 -10.17 0.98 -11.01
C LEU A 34 -10.41 2.27 -11.80
N LYS A 35 -9.40 2.73 -12.55
CA LYS A 35 -9.44 3.99 -13.32
C LYS A 35 -10.60 3.95 -14.33
N GLY A 36 -11.35 5.06 -14.42
CA GLY A 36 -12.50 5.18 -15.32
C GLY A 36 -13.78 4.54 -14.78
N THR A 37 -13.79 4.02 -13.54
CA THR A 37 -14.96 3.38 -12.95
C THR A 37 -15.24 3.88 -11.52
N ASN A 38 -16.38 3.48 -10.97
CA ASN A 38 -16.74 3.64 -9.56
C ASN A 38 -16.51 2.35 -8.74
N PHE A 39 -15.65 1.45 -9.22
CA PHE A 39 -15.32 0.20 -8.55
C PHE A 39 -14.07 0.34 -7.69
N PHE A 40 -14.23 0.07 -6.40
CA PHE A 40 -13.20 0.20 -5.37
C PHE A 40 -12.78 -1.18 -4.86
N TRP A 41 -11.55 -1.26 -4.38
CA TRP A 41 -11.07 -2.45 -3.69
C TRP A 41 -11.88 -2.67 -2.41
N THR A 42 -12.49 -3.85 -2.30
CA THR A 42 -13.20 -4.36 -1.12
C THR A 42 -12.69 -5.77 -0.80
N LEU A 43 -13.32 -6.44 0.16
CA LEU A 43 -13.00 -7.82 0.51
C LEU A 43 -14.19 -8.74 0.29
N ASN A 44 -13.89 -9.91 -0.28
CA ASN A 44 -14.74 -11.09 -0.16
C ASN A 44 -13.94 -12.17 0.59
N LYS A 45 -14.28 -12.40 1.86
CA LYS A 45 -13.40 -13.08 2.83
C LYS A 45 -12.05 -12.34 2.90
N ASN A 46 -10.97 -12.97 2.47
CA ASN A 46 -9.64 -12.37 2.42
C ASN A 46 -9.22 -11.93 1.00
N ASN A 47 -10.00 -12.27 -0.04
CA ASN A 47 -9.67 -11.91 -1.41
C ASN A 47 -10.04 -10.46 -1.68
N VAL A 48 -9.17 -9.74 -2.39
CA VAL A 48 -9.49 -8.38 -2.84
C VAL A 48 -10.35 -8.48 -4.09
N VAL A 49 -11.54 -7.90 -3.99
CA VAL A 49 -12.51 -7.84 -5.07
C VAL A 49 -12.87 -6.39 -5.37
N LEU A 50 -13.57 -6.16 -6.46
CA LEU A 50 -14.08 -4.84 -6.81
C LEU A 50 -15.58 -4.75 -6.61
N GLU A 51 -16.03 -3.73 -5.90
CA GLU A 51 -17.44 -3.40 -5.73
C GLU A 51 -17.64 -1.88 -5.80
N THR A 52 -18.89 -1.45 -5.97
CA THR A 52 -19.22 -0.02 -5.91
C THR A 52 -18.85 0.56 -4.54
N LYS A 53 -18.54 1.86 -4.52
CA LYS A 53 -18.11 2.54 -3.29
C LYS A 53 -19.15 2.34 -2.19
N SER A 54 -18.69 1.87 -1.03
CA SER A 54 -19.55 1.66 0.14
C SER A 54 -18.73 1.71 1.43
N SER A 55 -19.36 1.50 2.58
CA SER A 55 -18.68 1.33 3.86
C SER A 55 -17.71 0.13 3.88
N LYS A 56 -17.88 -0.83 2.96
CA LYS A 56 -17.01 -2.00 2.79
C LYS A 56 -15.73 -1.71 2.00
N SER A 57 -15.60 -0.52 1.39
CA SER A 57 -14.40 -0.14 0.65
C SER A 57 -13.18 -0.09 1.57
N LEU A 58 -12.08 -0.69 1.12
CA LEU A 58 -10.85 -0.80 1.90
C LEU A 58 -10.22 0.58 2.13
N LYS A 59 -9.96 0.90 3.40
CA LYS A 59 -9.17 2.06 3.83
C LYS A 59 -7.73 1.59 4.02
N LEU A 60 -6.86 2.01 3.12
CA LEU A 60 -5.48 1.53 2.99
C LEU A 60 -4.49 2.66 3.20
N THR A 61 -3.25 2.31 3.51
CA THR A 61 -2.11 3.21 3.61
C THR A 61 -0.98 2.62 2.79
N THR A 62 -0.14 3.48 2.23
CA THR A 62 1.11 3.03 1.62
C THR A 62 2.25 3.40 2.56
N VAL A 63 3.09 2.42 2.88
CA VAL A 63 4.24 2.60 3.76
C VAL A 63 5.49 2.07 3.07
N PRO A 64 6.67 2.69 3.25
CA PRO A 64 7.91 2.17 2.70
C PRO A 64 8.14 0.72 3.11
N PHE A 65 8.40 -0.15 2.15
CA PHE A 65 8.75 -1.54 2.41
C PHE A 65 10.24 -1.63 2.69
N CYS A 66 10.57 -2.10 3.89
CA CYS A 66 11.91 -2.44 4.36
C CYS A 66 13.01 -1.46 3.89
N PRO A 67 13.11 -0.25 4.50
CA PRO A 67 14.03 0.81 4.06
C PRO A 67 15.53 0.51 4.29
N THR A 68 15.89 -0.70 4.72
CA THR A 68 17.27 -1.11 5.00
C THR A 68 18.07 -1.31 3.70
N ARG A 69 19.35 -0.92 3.68
CA ARG A 69 20.23 -1.09 2.52
C ARG A 69 20.34 -2.57 2.10
N GLY A 70 20.27 -2.83 0.79
CA GLY A 70 20.40 -4.17 0.20
C GLY A 70 19.08 -4.90 -0.13
N PHE A 71 17.93 -4.34 0.26
CA PHE A 71 16.61 -4.94 -0.01
C PHE A 71 15.91 -4.29 -1.21
N VAL A 72 14.92 -5.01 -1.76
CA VAL A 72 14.09 -4.50 -2.85
C VAL A 72 13.30 -3.29 -2.36
N LYS A 73 13.67 -2.11 -2.86
CA LYS A 73 13.00 -0.85 -2.53
C LYS A 73 11.57 -0.90 -3.03
N GLY A 74 10.58 -0.58 -2.20
CA GLY A 74 9.19 -0.50 -2.63
C GLY A 74 8.29 -0.05 -1.49
N SER A 75 7.02 -0.42 -1.56
CA SER A 75 6.03 -0.05 -0.56
C SER A 75 5.07 -1.19 -0.26
N SER A 76 4.60 -1.29 0.98
CA SER A 76 3.45 -2.14 1.31
C SER A 76 2.15 -1.35 1.22
N ILE A 77 1.05 -2.06 0.95
CA ILE A 77 -0.30 -1.51 0.96
C ILE A 77 -1.02 -2.10 2.18
N ASN A 78 -1.18 -1.31 3.24
CA ASN A 78 -1.55 -1.81 4.56
C ASN A 78 -2.88 -1.25 5.03
N ARG A 79 -3.60 -2.02 5.85
CA ARG A 79 -4.60 -1.50 6.77
C ARG A 79 -3.93 -1.08 8.08
N PHE A 80 -4.61 -0.21 8.83
CA PHE A 80 -4.13 0.23 10.15
C PHE A 80 -3.98 -0.90 11.16
N ASN A 81 -4.71 -2.01 10.97
CA ASN A 81 -4.74 -3.12 11.91
C ASN A 81 -3.58 -4.12 11.70
N GLY A 82 -2.52 -3.75 10.96
CA GLY A 82 -1.36 -4.61 10.73
C GLY A 82 -1.57 -5.67 9.65
N GLU A 83 -2.54 -5.51 8.77
CA GLU A 83 -2.75 -6.36 7.60
C GLU A 83 -2.17 -5.69 6.34
N SER A 84 -1.59 -6.48 5.43
CA SER A 84 -1.01 -6.03 4.17
C SER A 84 -1.63 -6.78 3.00
N ILE A 85 -1.73 -6.09 1.86
CA ILE A 85 -2.04 -6.72 0.59
C ILE A 85 -0.89 -7.63 0.17
N GLN A 86 -1.22 -8.87 -0.15
CA GLN A 86 -0.30 -9.95 -0.48
C GLN A 86 -0.61 -10.54 -1.86
N SER A 87 0.43 -10.75 -2.65
CA SER A 87 0.41 -11.57 -3.86
C SER A 87 0.34 -13.05 -3.51
N ASN A 88 -0.58 -13.79 -4.15
CA ASN A 88 -0.61 -15.25 -4.10
C ASN A 88 0.15 -15.91 -5.26
N GLY A 89 0.86 -15.11 -6.06
CA GLY A 89 1.59 -15.55 -7.25
C GLY A 89 0.94 -15.12 -8.57
N HIS A 90 1.58 -15.48 -9.66
CA HIS A 90 1.13 -15.16 -11.02
C HIS A 90 -0.22 -15.80 -11.34
N ASN A 91 -1.06 -15.08 -12.10
CA ASN A 91 -2.41 -15.49 -12.50
C ASN A 91 -3.36 -15.80 -11.34
N LYS A 92 -3.05 -15.32 -10.13
CA LYS A 92 -3.85 -15.51 -8.93
C LYS A 92 -4.33 -14.17 -8.40
N GLY A 93 -5.43 -14.23 -7.64
CA GLY A 93 -5.96 -13.09 -6.91
C GLY A 93 -5.01 -12.64 -5.81
N ILE A 94 -5.07 -11.37 -5.43
CA ILE A 94 -4.41 -10.86 -4.23
C ILE A 94 -5.33 -11.01 -3.01
N THR A 95 -4.71 -11.12 -1.84
CA THR A 95 -5.41 -11.25 -0.57
C THR A 95 -4.95 -10.20 0.42
N LEU A 96 -5.76 -9.98 1.45
CA LEU A 96 -5.35 -9.31 2.66
C LEU A 96 -4.86 -10.38 3.65
N SER A 97 -3.65 -10.20 4.18
CA SER A 97 -3.05 -11.09 5.17
C SER A 97 -2.32 -10.29 6.25
N ASN A 98 -1.95 -10.93 7.36
CA ASN A 98 -1.13 -10.29 8.39
C ASN A 98 0.19 -9.78 7.78
N THR A 99 0.67 -8.63 8.24
CA THR A 99 1.95 -8.08 7.80
C THR A 99 3.07 -9.01 8.24
N ILE A 100 3.86 -9.48 7.27
CA ILE A 100 5.03 -10.34 7.50
C ILE A 100 6.26 -9.53 7.14
N ARG A 101 7.15 -9.34 8.12
CA ARG A 101 8.39 -8.60 7.93
C ARG A 101 9.19 -9.20 6.78
N ASN A 102 9.63 -8.35 5.85
CA ASN A 102 10.47 -8.71 4.71
C ASN A 102 9.84 -9.74 3.74
N ASN A 103 8.52 -9.90 3.74
CA ASN A 103 7.86 -10.76 2.76
C ASN A 103 7.76 -10.05 1.40
N PRO A 104 8.51 -10.46 0.36
CA PRO A 104 8.49 -9.79 -0.94
C PRO A 104 7.12 -9.85 -1.61
N ASN A 105 6.26 -10.82 -1.25
CA ASN A 105 4.90 -10.91 -1.76
C ASN A 105 3.98 -9.78 -1.25
N GLN A 106 4.40 -9.03 -0.23
CA GLN A 106 3.71 -7.86 0.32
C GLN A 106 4.37 -6.54 -0.08
N CYS A 107 5.30 -6.57 -1.05
CA CYS A 107 5.99 -5.42 -1.58
C CYS A 107 5.49 -5.08 -2.98
N TRP A 108 5.18 -3.80 -3.18
CA TRP A 108 4.63 -3.26 -4.41
C TRP A 108 5.40 -2.02 -4.89
N HIS A 109 5.50 -1.88 -6.21
CA HIS A 109 5.95 -0.67 -6.89
C HIS A 109 4.78 0.06 -7.52
N PHE A 110 4.71 1.37 -7.30
CA PHE A 110 3.71 2.24 -7.90
C PHE A 110 4.34 3.00 -9.07
N ARG A 111 3.74 2.85 -10.24
CA ARG A 111 4.13 3.59 -11.44
C ARG A 111 3.28 4.86 -11.58
N PRO A 112 3.84 5.99 -12.05
CA PRO A 112 3.09 7.23 -12.24
C PRO A 112 1.84 7.08 -13.11
N GLU A 113 1.86 6.13 -14.04
CA GLU A 113 0.74 5.84 -14.95
C GLU A 113 -0.44 5.12 -14.25
N GLY A 114 -0.28 4.75 -12.97
CA GLY A 114 -1.30 4.07 -12.15
C GLY A 114 -1.16 2.54 -12.13
N TYR A 115 -0.04 1.99 -12.57
CA TYR A 115 0.20 0.54 -12.47
C TYR A 115 0.77 0.17 -11.10
N ILE A 116 0.41 -1.02 -10.63
CA ILE A 116 0.92 -1.59 -9.39
C ILE A 116 1.58 -2.92 -9.76
N HIS A 117 2.88 -3.03 -9.49
CA HIS A 117 3.71 -4.19 -9.79
C HIS A 117 4.24 -4.80 -8.49
N PRO A 118 4.46 -6.12 -8.42
CA PRO A 118 5.13 -6.72 -7.29
C PRO A 118 6.62 -6.36 -7.35
N CYS A 119 7.26 -6.14 -6.20
CA CYS A 119 8.64 -5.69 -6.17
C CYS A 119 9.65 -6.69 -6.76
N ASN A 120 9.33 -7.99 -6.73
CA ASN A 120 10.18 -9.05 -7.28
C ASN A 120 10.09 -9.21 -8.81
N ASP A 121 9.30 -8.38 -9.50
CA ASP A 121 9.18 -8.39 -10.96
C ASP A 121 10.17 -7.43 -11.62
N LEU A 122 11.39 -7.93 -11.86
CA LEU A 122 12.51 -7.17 -12.43
C LEU A 122 12.25 -6.64 -13.84
N HIS A 123 11.37 -7.28 -14.60
CA HIS A 123 11.08 -6.94 -16.00
C HIS A 123 9.75 -6.20 -16.18
N TRP A 124 9.07 -5.84 -15.09
CA TRP A 124 7.74 -5.21 -15.13
C TRP A 124 6.74 -6.03 -15.96
N ALA A 125 6.96 -7.34 -16.01
CA ALA A 125 6.21 -8.30 -16.79
C ALA A 125 4.85 -8.61 -16.17
N TRP A 126 4.59 -8.19 -14.94
CA TRP A 126 3.38 -8.51 -14.18
C TRP A 126 2.81 -7.27 -13.48
N ALA A 127 1.50 -7.07 -13.58
CA ALA A 127 0.81 -5.97 -12.93
C ALA A 127 -0.53 -6.43 -12.35
N LEU A 128 -0.98 -5.73 -11.31
CA LEU A 128 -2.32 -5.91 -10.79
C LEU A 128 -3.35 -5.44 -11.81
N THR A 129 -4.32 -6.29 -12.09
CA THR A 129 -5.46 -6.02 -12.96
C THR A 129 -6.74 -6.54 -12.33
N ALA A 130 -7.89 -6.12 -12.83
CA ALA A 130 -9.18 -6.70 -12.51
C ALA A 130 -9.57 -7.71 -13.57
N GLU A 131 -9.94 -8.90 -13.12
CA GLU A 131 -10.42 -9.98 -13.95
C GLU A 131 -11.81 -10.38 -13.47
N PHE A 132 -12.67 -10.77 -14.40
CA PHE A 132 -13.98 -11.28 -14.02
C PHE A 132 -13.80 -12.63 -13.34
N GLY A 133 -14.11 -12.69 -12.05
CA GLY A 133 -13.93 -13.87 -11.22
C GLY A 133 -15.21 -14.69 -11.04
N PRO A 134 -15.12 -15.82 -10.34
CA PRO A 134 -16.29 -16.60 -9.96
C PRO A 134 -17.21 -15.78 -9.05
N ASN A 135 -18.52 -16.06 -9.10
CA ASN A 135 -19.59 -15.33 -8.40
C ASN A 135 -19.91 -13.92 -8.93
N PHE A 136 -19.71 -13.68 -10.23
CA PHE A 136 -20.07 -12.42 -10.90
C PHE A 136 -19.40 -11.16 -10.29
N LYS A 137 -18.20 -11.31 -9.72
CA LYS A 137 -17.43 -10.21 -9.14
C LYS A 137 -16.08 -10.10 -9.81
N TYR A 138 -15.64 -8.87 -10.06
CA TYR A 138 -14.27 -8.62 -10.49
C TYR A 138 -13.32 -8.86 -9.31
N ILE A 139 -12.29 -9.66 -9.55
CA ILE A 139 -11.22 -9.95 -8.60
C ILE A 139 -9.96 -9.22 -9.02
N VAL A 140 -9.14 -8.78 -8.07
CA VAL A 140 -7.85 -8.16 -8.39
C VAL A 140 -6.80 -9.27 -8.50
N THR A 141 -6.21 -9.45 -9.68
CA THR A 141 -5.27 -10.54 -9.99
C THR A 141 -3.95 -9.99 -10.52
N LEU A 142 -2.88 -10.77 -10.35
CA LEU A 142 -1.57 -10.45 -10.92
C LEU A 142 -1.44 -11.10 -12.30
N LYS A 143 -1.43 -10.30 -13.37
CA LYS A 143 -1.40 -10.78 -14.76
C LYS A 143 -0.23 -10.20 -15.55
N ARG A 144 0.13 -10.92 -16.62
CA ARG A 144 1.25 -10.54 -17.47
C ARG A 144 0.94 -9.26 -18.27
N THR A 145 1.87 -8.32 -18.28
CA THR A 145 1.77 -7.02 -18.95
C THR A 145 1.99 -7.15 -20.47
N GLY A 146 1.02 -7.71 -21.18
CA GLY A 146 1.12 -7.90 -22.64
C GLY A 146 -0.14 -8.41 -23.32
N SER A 147 -1.09 -8.97 -22.55
CA SER A 147 -2.48 -9.02 -22.98
C SER A 147 -3.10 -7.63 -22.78
N SER A 148 -4.15 -7.30 -23.52
CA SER A 148 -4.98 -6.07 -23.44
C SER A 148 -5.60 -5.77 -22.06
N THR A 149 -5.08 -6.36 -20.98
CA THR A 149 -5.59 -6.37 -19.62
C THR A 149 -4.90 -5.38 -18.68
N ARG A 150 -4.06 -4.46 -19.20
CA ARG A 150 -3.38 -3.47 -18.35
C ARG A 150 -4.39 -2.46 -17.82
N GLN A 151 -4.78 -2.64 -16.57
CA GLN A 151 -5.67 -1.74 -15.88
C GLN A 151 -4.90 -0.82 -14.94
N LYS A 152 -5.38 0.41 -14.84
CA LYS A 152 -4.76 1.47 -14.04
C LYS A 152 -5.58 1.68 -12.77
N TRP A 153 -4.89 1.99 -11.69
CA TRP A 153 -5.46 2.22 -10.37
C TRP A 153 -5.35 3.70 -10.00
N VAL A 154 -6.36 4.19 -9.28
CA VAL A 154 -6.40 5.55 -8.75
C VAL A 154 -6.52 5.48 -7.24
N PHE A 155 -5.67 6.25 -6.55
CA PHE A 155 -5.69 6.40 -5.10
C PHE A 155 -6.50 7.64 -4.76
N SER A 156 -7.52 7.48 -3.93
CA SER A 156 -8.39 8.57 -3.50
C SER A 156 -8.33 8.70 -1.99
N LYS A 157 -8.05 9.90 -1.48
CA LYS A 157 -7.99 10.15 -0.04
C LYS A 157 -9.33 9.81 0.61
N VAL A 158 -9.30 9.06 1.71
CA VAL A 158 -10.48 8.83 2.53
C VAL A 158 -10.84 10.16 3.19
N LYS A 159 -12.08 10.62 2.96
CA LYS A 159 -12.65 11.80 3.62
C LYS A 159 -13.17 11.41 5.00
#